data_AF-A0A554JS42-F1
#
_entry.id   AF-A0A554JS42-F1
#
_cell.length_a   1.000
_cell.length_b   1.000
_cell.length_c   1.000
_cell.angle_alpha   90.00
_cell.angle_beta   90.00
_cell.angle_gamma   90.00
#
_symmetry.space_group_name_H-M   'P 1'
#
loop_
_entity.id
_entity.type
_entity.pdbx_description
1 polymer ?
#
loop_
_entity_poly.entity_id
_entity_poly.type
_entity_poly.pdbx_seq_one_letter_code
_entity_poly.pdbx_strand_id
1 'polypeptide(L)'
;MDLRILQAYAGQVISVIYFLFVPAVIAIAFITLLWGIYKFFILNADDEAERAKGKQFILWGIIGLAAIVSVWGLVWMAIYIIGIGPGPALPIPMI
;
A
#
# COMPACT_ATOMS: atom_id res chain seq x y z
N MET A 1 29.82 -22.70 8.11
CA MET A 1 28.75 -21.72 8.39
C MET A 1 27.62 -22.03 7.44
N ASP A 2 26.46 -22.45 7.95
CA ASP A 2 25.37 -22.99 7.14
C ASP A 2 24.65 -21.85 6.38
N LEU A 3 24.61 -21.95 5.05
CA LEU A 3 23.94 -20.99 4.15
C LEU A 3 22.42 -20.94 4.38
N ARG A 4 21.83 -21.99 4.97
CA ARG A 4 20.39 -22.07 5.28
C ARG A 4 19.98 -21.09 6.38
N ILE A 5 20.87 -20.85 7.35
CA ILE A 5 20.62 -19.92 8.44
C ILE A 5 20.62 -18.49 7.90
N LEU A 6 21.58 -18.14 7.05
CA LEU A 6 21.65 -16.83 6.38
C LEU A 6 20.40 -16.55 5.53
N GLN A 7 19.90 -17.56 4.81
CA GLN A 7 18.65 -17.43 4.04
C GLN A 7 17.41 -17.26 4.94
N ALA A 8 17.34 -17.93 6.08
CA ALA A 8 16.24 -17.76 7.04
C ALA A 8 16.22 -16.35 7.65
N TYR A 9 17.38 -15.83 8.07
CA TYR A 9 17.48 -14.45 8.57
C TYR A 9 17.14 -13.42 7.50
N ALA A 10 17.65 -13.59 6.26
CA ALA A 10 17.32 -12.71 5.14
C ALA A 10 15.81 -12.72 4.83
N GLY A 11 15.18 -13.90 4.80
CA GLY A 11 13.74 -14.05 4.56
C GLY A 11 12.88 -13.37 5.62
N GLN A 12 13.26 -13.45 6.90
CA GLN A 12 12.54 -12.77 7.97
C GLN A 12 12.66 -11.25 7.89
N VAL A 13 13.85 -10.73 7.61
CA VAL A 13 14.07 -9.28 7.45
C VAL A 13 13.26 -8.75 6.26
N ILE A 14 13.31 -9.44 5.11
CA ILE A 14 12.56 -9.06 3.91
C ILE A 14 11.05 -9.08 4.17
N SER A 15 10.55 -10.13 4.83
CA SER A 15 9.14 -10.25 5.23
C SER A 15 8.69 -9.05 6.08
N VAL A 16 9.41 -8.74 7.17
CA VAL A 16 9.05 -7.63 8.07
C VAL A 16 9.00 -6.30 7.32
N ILE A 17 9.94 -6.07 6.41
CA ILE A 17 9.94 -4.86 5.57
C ILE A 17 8.69 -4.84 4.70
N TYR A 18 8.40 -5.88 3.92
CA TYR A 18 7.22 -5.89 3.04
C TYR A 18 5.89 -5.74 3.79
N PHE A 19 5.70 -6.45 4.90
CA PHE A 19 4.46 -6.43 5.66
C PHE A 19 4.24 -5.13 6.44
N LEU A 20 5.29 -4.35 6.71
CA LEU A 20 5.17 -3.07 7.40
C LEU A 20 5.14 -1.88 6.43
N PHE A 21 5.99 -1.88 5.42
CA PHE A 21 6.22 -0.70 4.57
C PHE A 21 5.01 -0.36 3.69
N VAL A 22 4.43 -1.39 3.05
CA VAL A 22 3.27 -1.21 2.15
C VAL A 22 2.05 -0.64 2.91
N PRO A 23 1.57 -1.28 3.99
CA PRO A 23 0.45 -0.72 4.75
C PRO A 23 0.79 0.60 5.43
N ALA A 24 2.05 0.85 5.82
CA ALA A 24 2.45 2.15 6.37
C ALA A 24 2.30 3.29 5.35
N VAL A 25 2.74 3.10 4.10
CA VAL A 25 2.60 4.11 3.05
C VAL A 25 1.13 4.38 2.74
N ILE A 26 0.30 3.33 2.66
CA ILE A 26 -1.15 3.46 2.47
C ILE A 26 -1.79 4.22 3.64
N ALA A 27 -1.41 3.91 4.88
CA ALA A 27 -1.93 4.58 6.07
C ALA A 27 -1.58 6.08 6.06
N ILE A 28 -0.34 6.43 5.72
CA ILE A 28 0.08 7.84 5.61
C ILE A 28 -0.68 8.56 4.50
N ALA A 29 -0.82 7.94 3.32
CA ALA A 29 -1.61 8.49 2.22
C ALA A 29 -3.07 8.71 2.61
N PHE A 30 -3.65 7.78 3.38
CA PHE A 30 -5.02 7.90 3.87
C PHE A 30 -5.18 9.01 4.91
N ILE A 31 -4.26 9.12 5.87
CA ILE A 31 -4.26 10.17 6.88
C ILE A 31 -4.14 11.56 6.22
N THR A 32 -3.23 11.71 5.25
CA THR A 32 -3.07 12.98 4.53
C THR A 32 -4.28 13.34 3.68
N LEU A 33 -4.97 12.35 3.11
CA LEU A 33 -6.25 12.54 2.41
C LEU A 33 -7.35 13.02 3.37
N LEU A 34 -7.51 12.37 4.52
CA LEU A 34 -8.46 12.78 5.56
C LEU A 34 -8.16 14.19 6.08
N TRP A 35 -6.89 14.50 6.32
CA TRP A 35 -6.46 15.84 6.74
C TRP A 35 -6.78 16.91 5.69
N GLY A 36 -6.58 16.61 4.41
CA GLY A 36 -6.97 17.51 3.32
C GLY A 36 -8.47 17.77 3.32
N ILE A 37 -9.30 16.72 3.39
CA ILE A 37 -10.76 16.87 3.45
C ILE A 37 -11.15 17.74 4.64
N TYR A 38 -10.63 17.44 5.85
CA TYR A 38 -10.91 18.22 7.05
C TYR A 38 -10.52 19.70 6.89
N LYS A 39 -9.31 19.98 6.39
CA LYS A 39 -8.84 21.36 6.22
C LYS A 39 -9.68 22.15 5.23
N PHE A 40 -10.03 21.57 4.09
CA PHE A 40 -10.71 22.31 3.03
C PHE A 40 -12.23 22.36 3.18
N PHE A 41 -12.85 21.36 3.83
CA PHE A 41 -14.32 21.32 4.00
C PHE A 41 -14.80 21.78 5.37
N ILE A 42 -13.99 21.66 6.42
CA ILE A 42 -14.42 22.01 7.80
C ILE A 42 -13.80 23.32 8.26
N LEU A 43 -12.49 23.53 8.06
CA LEU A 43 -11.82 24.75 8.53
C LEU A 43 -12.01 25.96 7.58
N ASN A 44 -11.98 25.73 6.27
CA ASN A 44 -12.08 26.79 5.26
C ASN A 44 -13.42 26.76 4.50
N ALA A 45 -14.51 26.34 5.15
CA ALA A 45 -15.80 26.11 4.51
C ALA A 45 -16.41 27.36 3.85
N ASP A 46 -16.13 28.55 4.42
CA ASP A 46 -16.67 29.83 3.95
C ASP A 46 -15.87 30.46 2.80
N ASP A 47 -14.69 29.91 2.46
CA ASP A 47 -13.83 30.45 1.40
C ASP A 47 -13.92 29.60 0.12
N GLU A 48 -14.55 30.16 -0.91
CA GLU A 48 -14.80 29.51 -2.18
C GLU A 48 -13.50 29.16 -2.93
N ALA A 49 -12.43 29.94 -2.74
CA ALA A 49 -11.12 29.68 -3.34
C ALA A 49 -10.41 28.49 -2.69
N GLU A 50 -10.52 28.35 -1.37
CA GLU A 50 -9.96 27.22 -0.63
C GLU A 50 -10.74 25.92 -0.93
N ARG A 51 -12.05 26.00 -1.15
CA ARG A 51 -12.84 24.84 -1.63
C ARG A 51 -12.39 24.37 -3.01
N ALA A 52 -12.07 25.28 -3.92
CA ALA A 52 -11.56 24.91 -5.25
C ALA A 52 -10.21 24.17 -5.15
N LYS A 53 -9.29 24.66 -4.31
CA LYS A 53 -8.02 23.97 -4.01
C LYS A 53 -8.25 22.62 -3.34
N GLY A 54 -9.22 22.52 -2.42
CA GLY A 54 -9.57 21.27 -1.76
C GLY A 54 -10.07 20.19 -2.70
N LYS A 55 -10.89 20.56 -3.69
CA LYS A 55 -11.32 19.62 -4.75
C LYS A 55 -10.12 19.10 -5.55
N GLN A 56 -9.19 19.98 -5.92
CA GLN A 56 -7.96 19.56 -6.61
C GLN A 56 -7.10 18.66 -5.71
N PHE A 57 -6.95 18.98 -4.43
CA PHE A 57 -6.19 18.16 -3.49
C PHE A 57 -6.79 16.75 -3.35
N ILE A 58 -8.12 16.63 -3.21
CA ILE A 58 -8.80 15.33 -3.14
C ILE A 58 -8.58 14.53 -4.43
N LEU A 59 -8.70 15.18 -5.60
CA LEU A 59 -8.45 14.52 -6.88
C LEU A 59 -7.02 13.96 -6.94
N TRP A 60 -6.02 14.75 -6.58
CA TRP A 60 -4.63 14.31 -6.52
C TRP A 60 -4.40 13.22 -5.47
N GLY A 61 -5.08 13.29 -4.32
CA GLY A 61 -5.03 12.26 -3.29
C GLY A 61 -5.62 10.93 -3.75
N ILE A 62 -6.75 10.95 -4.48
CA ILE A 62 -7.35 9.75 -5.08
C ILE A 62 -6.43 9.15 -6.14
N ILE A 63 -5.82 9.98 -6.98
CA ILE A 63 -4.82 9.53 -7.98
C ILE A 63 -3.62 8.87 -7.27
N GLY A 64 -3.13 9.47 -6.19
CA GLY A 64 -2.05 8.90 -5.38
C GLY A 64 -2.41 7.55 -4.78
N LEU A 65 -3.61 7.40 -4.21
CA LEU A 65 -4.10 6.11 -3.71
C LEU A 65 -4.24 5.07 -4.83
N ALA A 66 -4.81 5.45 -5.97
CA ALA A 66 -4.95 4.57 -7.12
C ALA A 66 -3.58 4.10 -7.65
N ALA A 67 -2.58 4.97 -7.67
CA ALA A 67 -1.22 4.63 -8.06
C ALA A 67 -0.57 3.61 -7.11
N ILE A 68 -0.71 3.80 -5.79
CA ILE A 68 -0.18 2.86 -4.79
C ILE A 68 -0.83 1.47 -4.95
N VAL A 69 -2.16 1.42 -5.10
CA VAL A 69 -2.90 0.18 -5.31
C VAL A 69 -2.52 -0.49 -6.63
N SER A 70 -2.33 0.29 -7.70
CA SER A 70 -1.93 -0.21 -9.02
C SER A 70 -0.56 -0.89 -8.96
N VAL A 71 0.44 -0.27 -8.32
CA VAL A 71 1.77 -0.87 -8.15
C VAL A 71 1.67 -2.18 -7.36
N TRP A 72 0.89 -2.22 -6.27
CA TRP A 72 0.75 -3.44 -5.47
C TRP A 72 0.02 -4.56 -6.22
N GLY A 73 -1.02 -4.23 -6.98
CA GLY A 73 -1.71 -5.18 -7.86
C GLY A 73 -0.79 -5.75 -8.94
N LEU A 74 0.04 -4.89 -9.54
CA LEU A 74 1.05 -5.30 -10.53
C LEU A 74 2.13 -6.20 -9.92
N VAL A 75 2.59 -5.91 -8.70
CA VAL A 75 3.53 -6.78 -7.97
C VAL A 75 2.94 -8.17 -7.79
N TRP A 76 1.69 -8.25 -7.33
CA TRP A 76 1.01 -9.53 -7.14
C TRP A 76 0.83 -10.31 -8.45
N MET A 77 0.43 -9.60 -9.50
CA MET A 77 0.31 -10.17 -10.84
C MET A 77 1.66 -10.69 -11.37
N ALA A 78 2.74 -9.91 -11.21
CA ALA A 78 4.08 -10.30 -11.63
C ALA A 78 4.59 -11.53 -10.86
N ILE A 79 4.37 -11.58 -9.54
CA ILE A 79 4.71 -12.73 -8.70
C ILE A 79 4.04 -14.01 -9.20
N TYR A 80 2.76 -13.93 -9.59
CA TYR A 80 2.05 -15.08 -10.16
C TYR A 80 2.54 -15.48 -11.54
N ILE A 81 2.76 -14.51 -12.43
CA ILE A 81 3.24 -14.78 -13.79
C ILE A 81 4.64 -15.41 -13.76
N ILE A 82 5.50 -14.97 -12.84
CA ILE A 82 6.88 -15.48 -12.70
C ILE A 82 6.91 -16.77 -11.84
N GLY A 83 5.79 -17.21 -11.30
CA GLY A 83 5.70 -18.46 -10.53
C GLY A 83 6.36 -18.42 -9.15
N ILE A 84 6.60 -17.22 -8.61
CA ILE A 84 7.21 -16.99 -7.28
C ILE A 84 6.13 -16.77 -6.20
N GLY A 85 4.84 -16.87 -6.57
CA GLY A 85 3.72 -16.75 -5.65
C GLY A 85 3.59 -17.96 -4.74
N PRO A 86 2.98 -17.81 -3.56
CA PRO A 86 2.51 -18.96 -2.81
C PRO A 86 1.56 -19.72 -3.75
N GLY A 87 2.00 -20.88 -4.22
CA GLY A 87 1.16 -21.75 -5.05
C GLY A 87 -0.18 -21.98 -4.35
N PRO A 88 -1.28 -22.25 -5.08
CA PRO A 88 -2.56 -22.59 -4.45
C PRO A 88 -2.27 -23.61 -3.36
N ALA A 89 -2.66 -23.29 -2.12
CA ALA A 89 -2.43 -24.17 -0.98
C ALA A 89 -3.04 -25.52 -1.34
N LEU A 90 -2.20 -26.45 -1.81
CA LEU A 90 -2.66 -27.78 -2.17
C LEU A 90 -3.26 -28.34 -0.87
N PRO A 91 -4.54 -28.76 -0.87
CA PRO A 91 -5.09 -29.46 0.26
C PRO A 91 -4.16 -30.65 0.50
N ILE A 92 -3.37 -30.59 1.57
CA ILE A 92 -2.45 -31.67 1.92
C ILE A 92 -3.37 -32.84 2.25
N PRO A 93 -3.36 -33.93 1.47
CA PRO A 93 -4.13 -35.11 1.84
C PRO A 93 -3.62 -35.54 3.21
N MET A 94 -4.49 -35.50 4.23
CA MET A 94 -4.19 -36.09 5.52
C MET A 94 -4.24 -37.61 5.34
N ILE A 95 -3.10 -38.18 4.95
CA ILE A 95 -2.83 -39.62 4.98
C ILE A 95 -1.44 -39.80 5.57
#